data_AF-A0A529ZDJ2-F1
#
_entry.id   AF-A0A529ZDJ2-F1
#
_cell.length_a   1.000
_cell.length_b   1.000
_cell.length_c   1.000
_cell.angle_alpha   90.00
_cell.angle_beta   90.00
_cell.angle_gamma   90.00
#
_symmetry.space_group_name_H-M   'P 1'
#
loop_
_entity.id
_entity.type
_entity.pdbx_description
1 polymer ?
#
loop_
_entity_poly.entity_id
_entity_poly.type
_entity_poly.pdbx_seq_one_letter_code
_entity_poly.pdbx_strand_id
1 'polypeptide(L)'
;NGRRALLATLFASHGTIMLTAGDEFGRTQQGNNNAYAQDNAITWLDWAGRDQALEQYTASLAALRRAFPVLANTHFLTGAPADGSEIADVAWLTETGMPLGDTDWNDA
;
A
#
# COMPACT_ATOMS: atom_id res chain seq x y z
N ASN A 1 1.39 12.75 -7.75
CA ASN A 1 1.92 11.39 -8.03
C ASN A 1 2.40 10.64 -6.78
N GLY A 2 3.24 11.21 -5.90
CA GLY A 2 3.75 10.48 -4.72
C GLY A 2 2.70 9.88 -3.76
N ARG A 3 1.67 10.64 -3.37
CA ARG A 3 0.59 10.15 -2.47
C ARG A 3 -0.13 8.90 -3.01
N ARG A 4 -0.46 8.90 -4.31
CA ARG A 4 -1.11 7.76 -4.97
C ARG A 4 -0.20 6.53 -5.00
N ALA A 5 1.10 6.71 -5.26
CA ALA A 5 2.05 5.62 -5.24
C ALA A 5 2.15 4.98 -3.84
N LEU A 6 2.25 5.77 -2.78
CA LEU A 6 2.31 5.26 -1.40
C LEU A 6 1.04 4.50 -1.01
N LEU A 7 -0.15 5.03 -1.37
CA LEU A 7 -1.41 4.33 -1.16
C LEU A 7 -1.47 3.02 -1.95
N ALA A 8 -1.08 3.02 -3.23
CA ALA A 8 -1.05 1.82 -4.04
C ALA A 8 -0.15 0.74 -3.42
N THR A 9 1.06 1.13 -2.99
CA THR A 9 1.99 0.23 -2.29
C THR A 9 1.35 -0.33 -1.03
N LEU A 10 0.80 0.52 -0.16
CA LEU A 10 0.13 0.07 1.08
C LEU A 10 -0.96 -0.96 0.78
N PHE A 11 -1.86 -0.68 -0.17
CA PHE A 11 -2.97 -1.57 -0.49
C PHE A 11 -2.57 -2.82 -1.29
N ALA A 12 -1.41 -2.82 -1.95
CA ALA A 12 -0.85 -3.97 -2.67
C ALA A 12 0.08 -4.83 -1.79
N SER A 13 0.51 -4.36 -0.62
CA SER A 13 1.36 -5.12 0.30
C SER A 13 0.62 -6.31 0.91
N HIS A 14 1.36 -7.40 1.09
CA HIS A 14 0.89 -8.60 1.80
C HIS A 14 0.66 -8.32 3.30
N GLY A 15 -0.31 -8.99 3.94
CA GLY A 15 -0.55 -8.90 5.38
C GLY A 15 -1.72 -7.98 5.80
N THR A 16 -1.62 -7.40 7.00
CA THR A 16 -2.61 -6.44 7.52
C THR A 16 -2.10 -5.02 7.32
N ILE A 17 -2.95 -4.16 6.77
CA ILE A 17 -2.61 -2.75 6.51
C ILE A 17 -3.29 -1.83 7.52
N MET A 18 -2.68 -0.68 7.76
CA MET A 18 -3.25 0.40 8.56
C MET A 18 -3.11 1.70 7.79
N LEU A 19 -4.20 2.47 7.70
CA LEU A 19 -4.24 3.79 7.10
C LEU A 19 -4.63 4.80 8.17
N THR A 20 -3.87 5.89 8.29
CA THR A 20 -4.22 6.98 9.22
C THR A 20 -5.44 7.71 8.69
N ALA A 21 -6.44 7.95 9.55
CA ALA A 21 -7.64 8.66 9.15
C ALA A 21 -7.32 10.06 8.58
N GLY A 22 -7.93 10.38 7.45
CA GLY A 22 -7.73 11.58 6.67
C GLY A 22 -6.67 11.46 5.57
N ASP A 23 -5.78 10.47 5.60
CA ASP A 23 -4.79 10.26 4.53
C ASP A 23 -5.49 9.87 3.21
N GLU A 24 -6.66 9.24 3.28
CA GLU A 24 -7.48 8.84 2.13
C GLU A 24 -7.89 10.03 1.25
N PHE A 25 -8.01 11.23 1.82
CA PHE A 25 -8.36 12.47 1.11
C PHE A 25 -7.31 13.58 1.29
N GLY A 26 -6.14 13.25 1.81
CA GLY A 26 -4.98 14.13 1.83
C GLY A 26 -4.93 15.14 2.98
N ARG A 27 -5.34 14.74 4.19
CA ARG A 27 -5.14 15.51 5.43
C ARG A 27 -3.71 16.02 5.54
N THR A 28 -3.56 17.24 6.07
CA THR A 28 -2.26 17.87 6.33
C THR A 28 -2.20 18.44 7.73
N GLN A 29 -1.04 18.27 8.38
CA GLN A 29 -0.68 18.95 9.64
C GLN A 29 0.29 20.11 9.36
N GLN A 30 0.34 20.60 8.12
CA GLN A 30 1.21 21.68 7.64
C GLN A 30 2.71 21.44 7.95
N GLY A 31 3.13 20.18 7.90
CA GLY A 31 4.52 19.78 8.19
C GLY A 31 4.81 19.50 9.67
N ASN A 32 3.86 19.69 10.58
CA ASN A 32 4.01 19.29 11.97
C ASN A 32 3.87 17.76 12.10
N ASN A 33 4.94 17.07 12.48
CA ASN A 33 4.95 15.61 12.69
C ASN A 33 4.71 15.20 14.16
N ASN A 34 4.44 16.16 15.05
CA ASN A 34 4.27 15.95 16.48
C ASN A 34 3.14 16.84 17.05
N ALA A 35 1.96 16.81 16.44
CA ALA A 35 0.82 17.65 16.80
C ALA A 35 0.07 17.21 18.08
N TYR A 36 0.77 16.61 19.05
CA TYR A 36 0.16 15.94 20.22
C TYR A 36 -0.63 16.87 21.15
N ALA A 37 -0.23 18.14 21.26
CA ALA A 37 -0.88 19.15 22.12
C ALA A 37 -1.77 20.13 21.33
N GLN A 38 -2.07 19.83 20.06
CA GLN A 38 -2.82 20.73 19.18
C GLN A 38 -4.28 20.27 19.09
N ASP A 39 -5.17 20.95 19.79
CA ASP A 39 -6.62 20.81 19.60
C ASP A 39 -7.16 21.98 18.77
N ASN A 40 -6.94 21.92 17.46
CA ASN A 40 -7.33 22.95 16.51
C ASN A 40 -7.32 22.42 15.07
N ALA A 41 -7.51 23.31 14.09
CA ALA A 41 -7.55 23.00 12.66
C ALA A 41 -6.31 22.27 12.09
N ILE A 42 -5.19 22.21 12.81
CA ILE A 42 -4.01 21.40 12.41
C ILE A 42 -4.30 19.89 12.56
N THR A 43 -5.11 19.50 13.54
CA THR A 43 -5.38 18.08 13.85
C THR A 43 -6.78 17.64 13.43
N TRP A 44 -7.75 18.55 13.40
CA TRP A 44 -9.11 18.26 12.97
C TRP A 44 -9.16 17.80 11.51
N LEU A 45 -10.11 16.91 11.20
CA LEU A 45 -10.37 16.50 9.81
C LEU A 45 -11.17 17.57 9.08
N ASP A 46 -10.60 18.14 8.03
CA ASP A 46 -11.30 19.06 7.14
C ASP A 46 -12.15 18.29 6.13
N TRP A 47 -13.41 18.04 6.51
CA TRP A 47 -14.38 17.37 5.65
C TRP A 47 -14.81 18.20 4.44
N ALA A 48 -14.70 19.54 4.50
CA ALA A 48 -15.10 20.42 3.41
C ALA A 48 -14.00 20.52 2.33
N GLY A 49 -12.74 20.56 2.75
CA GLY A 49 -11.56 20.67 1.88
C GLY A 49 -10.99 19.35 1.38
N ARG A 50 -11.71 18.24 1.52
CA ARG A 50 -11.25 16.90 1.14
C ARG A 50 -10.97 16.76 -0.36
N ASP A 51 -9.86 16.10 -0.71
CA ASP A 51 -9.57 15.71 -2.11
C ASP A 51 -10.40 14.49 -2.49
N GLN A 52 -11.58 14.73 -3.07
CA GLN A 52 -12.52 13.68 -3.47
C GLN A 52 -11.94 12.72 -4.52
N ALA A 53 -11.00 13.18 -5.37
CA ALA A 53 -10.38 12.33 -6.37
C ALA A 53 -9.38 11.35 -5.73
N LEU A 54 -8.67 11.78 -4.69
CA LEU A 54 -7.83 10.90 -3.88
C LEU A 54 -8.67 9.95 -3.03
N GLU A 55 -9.78 10.42 -2.47
CA GLU A 55 -10.72 9.60 -1.69
C GLU A 55 -11.28 8.45 -2.52
N GLN A 56 -11.79 8.76 -3.73
CA GLN A 56 -12.31 7.75 -4.66
C GLN A 56 -11.23 6.75 -5.09
N TYR A 57 -10.00 7.23 -5.27
CA TYR A 57 -8.86 6.37 -5.58
C TYR A 57 -8.55 5.41 -4.42
N THR A 58 -8.49 5.91 -3.19
CA THR A 58 -8.29 5.09 -1.98
C THR A 58 -9.42 4.07 -1.80
N ALA A 59 -10.67 4.46 -2.03
CA ALA A 59 -11.81 3.56 -1.98
C ALA A 59 -11.71 2.45 -3.04
N SER A 60 -11.25 2.76 -4.25
CA SER A 60 -11.03 1.74 -5.29
C SER A 60 -9.91 0.75 -4.93
N LEU A 61 -8.84 1.22 -4.27
CA LEU A 61 -7.76 0.35 -3.78
C LEU A 61 -8.25 -0.57 -2.65
N ALA A 62 -9.08 -0.06 -1.73
CA ALA A 62 -9.69 -0.86 -0.69
C ALA A 62 -10.63 -1.94 -1.27
N ALA A 63 -11.42 -1.60 -2.28
CA ALA A 63 -12.28 -2.55 -2.99
C ALA A 63 -11.45 -3.62 -3.71
N LEU A 64 -10.37 -3.23 -4.39
CA LEU A 64 -9.43 -4.15 -5.04
C LEU A 64 -8.82 -5.12 -4.02
N ARG A 65 -8.26 -4.59 -2.92
CA ARG A 65 -7.68 -5.42 -1.86
C ARG A 65 -8.68 -6.44 -1.31
N ARG A 66 -9.93 -6.02 -1.09
CA ARG A 66 -11.00 -6.92 -0.64
C ARG A 66 -11.33 -8.01 -1.65
N ALA A 67 -11.24 -7.72 -2.95
CA ALA A 67 -11.51 -8.67 -4.03
C ALA A 67 -10.38 -9.70 -4.23
N PHE A 68 -9.15 -9.41 -3.76
CA PHE A 68 -7.99 -10.28 -3.90
C PHE A 68 -7.44 -10.72 -2.53
N PRO A 69 -7.96 -11.81 -1.93
CA PRO A 69 -7.54 -12.29 -0.62
C PRO A 69 -6.04 -12.58 -0.47
N VAL A 70 -5.35 -12.88 -1.58
CA VAL A 70 -3.89 -13.07 -1.60
C VAL A 70 -3.13 -11.87 -1.03
N LEU A 71 -3.66 -10.65 -1.18
CA LEU A 71 -3.02 -9.45 -0.64
C LEU A 71 -3.20 -9.33 0.88
N ALA A 72 -4.22 -9.96 1.45
CA ALA A 72 -4.55 -9.90 2.88
C ALA A 72 -4.08 -11.14 3.66
N ASN A 73 -3.51 -12.13 2.98
CA ASN A 73 -2.93 -13.29 3.63
C ASN A 73 -1.74 -12.87 4.52
N THR A 74 -1.45 -13.63 5.57
CA THR A 74 -0.36 -13.36 6.52
C THR A 74 0.73 -14.43 6.49
N HIS A 75 0.54 -15.52 5.75
CA HIS A 75 1.55 -16.54 5.55
C HIS A 75 2.69 -16.02 4.67
N PHE A 76 3.93 -16.39 4.99
CA PHE A 76 5.06 -16.04 4.13
C PHE A 76 4.96 -16.74 2.78
N LEU A 77 5.26 -15.98 1.72
CA LEU A 77 5.43 -16.52 0.38
C LEU A 77 6.74 -17.30 0.35
N THR A 78 6.73 -18.44 -0.34
CA THR A 78 7.83 -19.40 -0.34
C THR A 78 8.68 -19.34 -1.59
N GLY A 79 8.14 -18.79 -2.69
CA GLY A 79 8.74 -18.88 -4.02
C GLY A 79 8.66 -20.29 -4.61
N ALA A 80 7.91 -21.20 -3.97
CA ALA A 80 7.75 -22.59 -4.38
C ALA A 80 6.31 -22.85 -4.87
N PRO A 81 6.11 -23.84 -5.75
CA PRO A 81 4.76 -24.26 -6.12
C PRO A 81 4.01 -24.84 -4.94
N ALA A 82 2.72 -24.51 -4.83
CA ALA A 82 1.83 -25.18 -3.89
C ALA A 82 1.61 -26.65 -4.28
N ASP A 83 1.20 -27.49 -3.33
CA ASP A 83 0.90 -28.91 -3.60
C ASP A 83 -0.11 -29.06 -4.75
N GLY A 84 0.31 -29.75 -5.82
CA GLY A 84 -0.52 -29.96 -7.02
C GLY A 84 -0.54 -28.79 -8.01
N SER A 85 0.29 -27.77 -7.81
CA SER A 85 0.55 -26.69 -8.77
C SER A 85 1.98 -26.80 -9.31
N GLU A 86 2.19 -26.41 -10.56
CA GLU A 86 3.53 -26.16 -11.12
C GLU A 86 3.94 -24.68 -11.01
N ILE A 87 3.02 -23.81 -10.59
CA ILE A 87 3.20 -22.36 -10.49
C ILE A 87 3.54 -22.00 -9.05
N ALA A 88 4.66 -21.28 -8.87
CA ALA A 88 5.09 -20.71 -7.60
C ALA A 88 4.12 -19.66 -7.07
N ASP A 89 4.04 -19.53 -5.75
CA ASP A 89 3.19 -18.54 -5.07
C ASP A 89 3.66 -17.08 -5.26
N VAL A 90 4.92 -16.87 -5.61
CA VAL A 90 5.49 -15.56 -5.97
C VAL A 90 6.67 -15.71 -6.94
N ALA A 91 6.85 -14.71 -7.80
CA ALA A 91 8.04 -14.55 -8.62
C ALA A 91 8.49 -13.07 -8.60
N TRP A 92 9.79 -12.85 -8.41
CA TRP A 92 10.41 -11.53 -8.56
C TRP A 92 11.05 -11.45 -9.95
N LEU A 93 10.77 -10.38 -10.69
CA LEU A 93 11.20 -10.22 -12.07
C LEU A 93 12.04 -8.97 -12.24
N THR A 94 12.99 -9.00 -13.18
CA THR A 94 13.72 -7.84 -13.68
C THR A 94 12.83 -6.97 -14.57
N GLU A 95 13.32 -5.80 -14.97
CA GLU A 95 12.64 -4.91 -15.92
C GLU A 95 12.43 -5.53 -17.32
N THR A 96 13.19 -6.58 -17.66
CA THR A 96 13.03 -7.34 -18.90
C THR A 96 12.05 -8.51 -18.78
N GLY A 97 11.49 -8.75 -17.59
CA GLY A 97 10.54 -9.82 -17.32
C GLY A 97 11.18 -11.18 -17.02
N MET A 98 12.50 -11.23 -16.87
CA MET A 98 13.23 -12.44 -16.48
C MET A 98 13.19 -12.63 -14.97
N PRO A 99 13.25 -13.87 -14.44
CA PRO A 99 13.38 -14.11 -13.00
C PRO A 99 14.60 -13.38 -12.44
N LEU A 100 14.41 -12.69 -11.32
CA LEU A 100 15.45 -11.96 -10.61
C LEU A 100 16.37 -12.97 -9.91
N GLY A 101 17.64 -13.04 -10.34
CA GLY A 101 18.63 -13.96 -9.79
C GLY A 101 19.32 -13.41 -8.55
N ASP A 102 20.08 -14.27 -7.85
CA ASP A 102 20.80 -13.88 -6.62
C ASP A 102 21.78 -12.73 -6.84
N THR A 103 22.47 -12.69 -7.99
CA THR A 103 23.41 -11.60 -8.30
C THR A 103 22.69 -10.28 -8.48
N ASP A 104 21.57 -10.28 -9.20
CA ASP A 104 20.75 -9.08 -9.42
C ASP A 104 20.11 -8.60 -8.11
N TRP A 105 19.75 -9.53 -7.22
CA TRP A 105 19.20 -9.22 -5.90
C TRP A 105 20.21 -8.50 -4.99
N ASN A 106 21.49 -8.84 -5.11
CA ASN A 106 22.57 -8.32 -4.27
C ASN A 106 23.43 -7.26 -4.97
N ASP A 107 23.03 -6.79 -6.16
CA ASP A 107 23.71 -5.68 -6.81
C ASP A 107 23.44 -4.38 -6.02
N ALA A 108 24.50 -3.62 -5.75
CA ALA A 108 24.51 -2.52 -4.77
C ALA A 108 24.36 -1.14 -5.42
#